data_AF-A0A2N1TAM5-F1
#
_entry.id   AF-A0A2N1TAM5-F1
#
_cell.length_a   1.000
_cell.length_b   1.000
_cell.length_c   1.000
_cell.angle_alpha   90.00
_cell.angle_beta   90.00
_cell.angle_gamma   90.00
#
_symmetry.space_group_name_H-M   'P 1'
#
loop_
_entity.id
_entity.type
_entity.pdbx_description
1 polymer ?
#
loop_
_entity_poly.entity_id
_entity_poly.type
_entity_poly.pdbx_seq_one_letter_code
_entity_poly.pdbx_strand_id
1 'polypeptide(L)'
;MKKIALILLALIVVTAGCKKSVESEKKAWESNLKKIDSLAMEFPSYATILKDQVKKAEPVMKAAEILTDEEAKIKKISEANGIINALFVRNLDNLRSLKQSIRSKIIEVRGLRLEYSERYSADRAIADAETTIQKAEERLKTAVNNAAEGEALSDLVTRDLKYAVNSLESVIKMVRDREREAQRKIDEQKKIEDQGKTSNNINSGGTTGNTIPQPADIKCSYCGTINPAGSKNCKGCGAAF
;
A
#
# COMPACT_ATOMS: atom_id res chain seq x y z
N MET A 1 -60.95 3.99 27.19
CA MET A 1 -60.48 4.83 26.06
C MET A 1 -59.20 5.51 26.52
N LYS A 2 -58.00 5.39 25.94
CA LYS A 2 -57.52 4.94 24.63
C LYS A 2 -56.19 4.19 24.84
N LYS A 3 -56.02 3.07 24.14
CA LYS A 3 -54.75 2.36 23.97
C LYS A 3 -54.00 3.01 22.80
N ILE A 4 -52.76 3.42 22.98
CA ILE A 4 -51.81 3.74 21.89
C ILE A 4 -50.46 3.21 22.39
N ALA A 5 -50.12 1.94 22.15
CA ALA A 5 -49.53 1.39 20.93
C ALA A 5 -48.05 1.81 20.74
N LEU A 6 -47.19 0.96 21.32
CA LEU A 6 -45.87 0.53 20.83
C LEU A 6 -45.56 0.87 19.37
N ILE A 7 -44.46 1.60 19.12
CA ILE A 7 -43.54 1.33 18.00
C ILE A 7 -42.10 1.54 18.51
N LEU A 8 -41.46 0.44 18.89
CA LEU A 8 -40.03 0.35 19.16
C LEU A 8 -39.34 0.28 17.80
N LEU A 9 -38.79 1.41 17.37
CA LEU A 9 -37.99 1.53 16.15
C LEU A 9 -36.65 0.80 16.38
N ALA A 10 -36.63 -0.50 16.12
CA ALA A 10 -35.39 -1.27 16.03
C ALA A 10 -34.64 -0.82 14.76
N LEU A 11 -33.82 0.21 14.92
CA LEU A 11 -32.83 0.62 13.93
C LEU A 11 -31.73 -0.46 13.91
N ILE A 12 -32.00 -1.54 13.18
CA ILE A 12 -30.97 -2.54 12.86
C ILE A 12 -30.00 -1.86 11.91
N VAL A 13 -28.88 -1.42 12.49
CA VAL A 13 -27.69 -0.99 11.76
C VAL A 13 -27.26 -2.17 10.88
N VAL A 14 -27.49 -2.01 9.58
CA VAL A 14 -27.04 -2.90 8.50
C VAL A 14 -25.52 -2.84 8.46
N THR A 15 -24.86 -3.75 9.18
CA THR A 15 -23.44 -4.03 8.93
C THR A 15 -23.35 -4.77 7.60
N ALA A 16 -22.74 -4.11 6.63
CA ALA A 16 -22.54 -4.58 5.26
C ALA A 16 -21.48 -5.70 5.18
N GLY A 17 -21.76 -6.83 5.82
CA GLY A 17 -21.27 -8.13 5.39
C GLY A 17 -22.39 -8.79 4.60
N CYS A 18 -22.14 -9.28 3.39
CA CYS A 18 -23.10 -10.13 2.69
C CYS A 18 -23.45 -11.30 3.63
N LYS A 19 -24.62 -11.24 4.29
CA LYS A 19 -25.10 -12.36 5.09
C LYS A 19 -25.25 -13.54 4.15
N LYS A 20 -24.65 -14.67 4.52
CA LYS A 20 -24.84 -15.93 3.78
C LYS A 20 -26.34 -16.22 3.73
N SER A 21 -26.86 -16.26 2.51
CA SER A 21 -28.23 -16.64 2.20
C SER A 21 -28.21 -17.74 1.14
N VAL A 22 -29.33 -18.46 0.99
CA VAL A 22 -29.49 -19.45 -0.08
C VAL A 22 -29.20 -18.81 -1.44
N GLU A 23 -29.68 -17.59 -1.66
CA GLU A 23 -29.46 -16.83 -2.89
C GLU A 23 -27.99 -16.49 -3.13
N SER A 24 -27.27 -16.02 -2.10
CA SER A 24 -25.84 -15.70 -2.26
C SER A 24 -25.01 -16.95 -2.55
N GLU A 25 -25.33 -18.09 -1.92
CA GLU A 25 -24.60 -19.35 -2.13
C GLU A 25 -24.92 -19.96 -3.50
N LYS A 26 -26.14 -19.81 -4.01
CA LYS A 26 -26.51 -20.17 -5.40
C LYS A 26 -25.77 -19.30 -6.42
N LYS A 27 -25.67 -17.98 -6.18
CA LYS A 27 -24.85 -17.10 -7.04
C LYS A 27 -23.38 -17.50 -7.04
N ALA A 28 -22.85 -17.89 -5.88
CA ALA A 28 -21.49 -18.41 -5.79
C ALA A 28 -21.33 -19.71 -6.59
N TRP A 29 -22.32 -20.61 -6.55
CA TRP A 29 -22.34 -21.84 -7.36
C TRP A 29 -22.29 -21.54 -8.86
N GLU A 30 -23.15 -20.65 -9.37
CA GLU A 30 -23.15 -20.25 -10.78
C GLU A 30 -21.83 -19.58 -11.19
N SER A 31 -21.27 -18.74 -10.31
CA SER A 31 -19.97 -18.11 -10.54
C SER A 31 -18.85 -19.13 -10.60
N ASN A 32 -18.88 -20.15 -9.73
CA ASN A 32 -17.91 -21.24 -9.73
C ASN A 32 -18.00 -22.09 -11.00
N LEU A 33 -19.20 -22.39 -11.51
CA LEU A 33 -19.36 -23.10 -12.78
C LEU A 33 -18.75 -22.32 -13.95
N LYS A 34 -19.07 -21.02 -14.07
CA LYS A 34 -18.47 -20.14 -15.11
C LYS A 34 -16.96 -20.06 -14.98
N LYS A 35 -16.44 -20.02 -13.74
CA LYS A 35 -15.00 -20.05 -13.48
C LYS A 35 -14.37 -21.34 -13.97
N ILE A 36 -14.96 -22.49 -13.65
CA ILE A 36 -14.49 -23.80 -14.12
C ILE A 36 -14.42 -23.83 -15.66
N ASP A 37 -15.46 -23.35 -16.34
CA ASP A 37 -15.48 -23.31 -17.81
C ASP A 37 -14.37 -22.41 -18.37
N SER A 38 -14.21 -21.21 -17.78
CA SER A 38 -13.12 -20.29 -18.14
C SER A 38 -11.75 -20.92 -17.93
N LEU A 39 -11.53 -21.59 -16.80
CA LEU A 39 -10.27 -22.25 -16.49
C LEU A 39 -10.00 -23.46 -17.40
N ALA A 40 -11.04 -24.21 -17.77
CA ALA A 40 -10.89 -25.33 -18.69
C ALA A 40 -10.51 -24.87 -20.11
N MET A 41 -10.94 -23.67 -20.52
CA MET A 41 -10.51 -23.05 -21.77
C MET A 41 -9.09 -22.50 -21.69
N GLU A 42 -8.71 -21.85 -20.58
CA GLU A 42 -7.36 -21.28 -20.40
C GLU A 42 -6.30 -22.37 -20.17
N PHE A 43 -6.66 -23.46 -19.50
CA PHE A 43 -5.77 -24.56 -19.13
C PHE A 43 -6.32 -25.91 -19.61
N PRO A 44 -6.23 -26.23 -20.92
CA PRO A 44 -6.81 -27.46 -21.48
C PRO A 44 -6.33 -28.75 -20.80
N SER A 45 -5.07 -28.79 -20.35
CA SER A 45 -4.50 -29.94 -19.63
C SER A 45 -5.20 -30.23 -18.30
N TYR A 46 -5.91 -29.25 -17.72
CA TYR A 46 -6.71 -29.37 -16.50
C TYR A 46 -8.20 -29.62 -16.76
N ALA A 47 -8.68 -29.52 -18.01
CA ALA A 47 -10.10 -29.51 -18.32
C ALA A 47 -10.86 -30.76 -17.81
N THR A 48 -10.24 -31.94 -17.89
CA THR A 48 -10.84 -33.19 -17.40
C THR A 48 -11.03 -33.14 -15.88
N ILE A 49 -9.98 -32.82 -15.14
CA ILE A 49 -10.04 -32.82 -13.67
C ILE A 49 -10.91 -31.68 -13.12
N LEU A 50 -11.03 -30.57 -13.86
CA LEU A 50 -11.96 -29.47 -13.56
C LEU A 50 -13.42 -29.93 -13.69
N LYS A 51 -13.76 -30.61 -14.79
CA LYS A 51 -15.10 -31.19 -14.97
C LYS A 51 -15.41 -32.24 -13.92
N ASP A 52 -14.42 -33.01 -13.49
CA ASP A 52 -14.62 -34.00 -12.43
C ASP A 52 -14.91 -33.36 -11.05
N GLN A 53 -14.43 -32.14 -10.78
CA GLN A 53 -14.86 -31.41 -9.56
C GLN A 53 -16.33 -30.99 -9.63
N VAL A 54 -16.80 -30.55 -10.80
CA VAL A 54 -18.23 -30.25 -11.01
C VAL A 54 -19.07 -31.50 -10.74
N LYS A 55 -18.71 -32.64 -11.35
CA LYS A 55 -19.41 -33.92 -11.13
C LYS A 55 -19.43 -34.34 -9.66
N LYS A 56 -18.35 -34.09 -8.91
CA LYS A 56 -18.29 -34.38 -7.47
C LYS A 56 -19.20 -33.46 -6.64
N ALA A 57 -19.32 -32.20 -7.04
CA ALA A 57 -20.08 -31.19 -6.30
C ALA A 57 -21.60 -31.23 -6.63
N GLU A 58 -21.98 -31.59 -7.85
CA GLU A 58 -23.37 -31.70 -8.30
C GLU A 58 -24.31 -32.51 -7.38
N PRO A 59 -23.97 -33.73 -6.91
CA PRO A 59 -24.86 -34.48 -6.03
C PRO A 59 -25.08 -33.77 -4.68
N VAL A 60 -24.07 -33.05 -4.18
CA VAL A 60 -24.18 -32.26 -2.94
C VAL A 60 -25.11 -31.07 -3.16
N MET A 61 -25.02 -30.41 -4.33
CA MET A 61 -25.92 -29.32 -4.70
C MET A 61 -27.38 -29.80 -4.83
N LYS A 62 -27.62 -30.93 -5.52
CA LYS A 62 -28.95 -31.53 -5.64
C LYS A 62 -29.53 -31.92 -4.27
N ALA A 63 -28.70 -32.47 -3.38
CA ALA A 63 -29.10 -32.77 -2.02
C ALA A 63 -29.46 -31.51 -1.22
N ALA A 64 -28.86 -30.35 -1.52
CA ALA A 64 -29.24 -29.10 -0.89
C ALA A 64 -30.61 -28.59 -1.38
N GLU A 65 -30.96 -28.82 -2.64
CA GLU A 65 -32.21 -28.32 -3.23
C GLU A 65 -33.46 -28.89 -2.55
N ILE A 66 -33.41 -30.14 -2.12
CA ILE A 66 -34.50 -30.83 -1.42
C ILE A 66 -34.65 -30.44 0.06
N LEU A 67 -33.69 -29.70 0.63
CA LEU A 67 -33.78 -29.23 2.01
C LEU A 67 -34.78 -28.07 2.14
N THR A 68 -35.66 -28.18 3.12
CA THR A 68 -36.64 -27.15 3.52
C THR A 68 -36.09 -26.21 4.58
N ASP A 69 -35.25 -26.73 5.49
CA ASP A 69 -34.56 -25.92 6.48
C ASP A 69 -33.51 -25.00 5.83
N GLU A 70 -33.60 -23.71 6.09
CA GLU A 70 -32.80 -22.69 5.40
C GLU A 70 -31.33 -22.76 5.79
N GLU A 71 -31.02 -22.98 7.06
CA GLU A 71 -29.64 -23.06 7.56
C GLU A 71 -28.94 -24.32 7.03
N ALA A 72 -29.61 -25.47 7.08
CA ALA A 72 -29.12 -26.72 6.50
C ALA A 72 -28.90 -26.59 4.99
N LYS A 73 -29.81 -25.90 4.28
CA LYS A 73 -29.67 -25.62 2.85
C LYS A 73 -28.45 -24.75 2.55
N ILE A 74 -28.27 -23.64 3.26
CA ILE A 74 -27.08 -22.77 3.12
C ILE A 74 -25.80 -23.58 3.32
N LYS A 75 -25.74 -24.37 4.41
CA LYS A 75 -24.56 -25.19 4.71
C LYS A 75 -24.25 -26.19 3.60
N LYS A 76 -25.28 -26.86 3.05
CA LYS A 76 -25.11 -27.87 2.01
C LYS A 76 -24.71 -27.26 0.65
N ILE A 77 -25.24 -26.10 0.28
CA ILE A 77 -24.76 -25.36 -0.91
C ILE A 77 -23.31 -24.92 -0.70
N SER A 78 -22.97 -24.43 0.50
CA SER A 78 -21.61 -24.02 0.84
C SER A 78 -20.61 -25.19 0.75
N GLU A 79 -21.02 -26.40 1.13
CA GLU A 79 -20.26 -27.64 0.94
C GLU A 79 -20.01 -27.93 -0.53
N ALA A 80 -21.04 -27.85 -1.39
CA ALA A 80 -20.90 -28.01 -2.84
C ALA A 80 -19.94 -26.95 -3.44
N ASN A 81 -20.07 -25.69 -3.01
CA ASN A 81 -19.17 -24.60 -3.37
C ASN A 81 -17.73 -24.85 -2.94
N GLY A 82 -17.52 -25.48 -1.78
CA GLY A 82 -16.19 -25.88 -1.31
C GLY A 82 -15.55 -26.96 -2.18
N ILE A 83 -16.34 -27.95 -2.63
CA ILE A 83 -15.86 -29.04 -3.50
C ILE A 83 -15.45 -28.50 -4.88
N ILE A 84 -16.31 -27.71 -5.52
CA ILE A 84 -16.02 -27.17 -6.86
C ILE A 84 -14.85 -26.17 -6.83
N ASN A 85 -14.67 -25.42 -5.74
CA ASN A 85 -13.61 -24.44 -5.56
C ASN A 85 -12.41 -25.00 -4.78
N ALA A 86 -11.99 -26.23 -5.13
CA ALA A 86 -10.82 -26.90 -4.57
C ALA A 86 -9.53 -26.06 -4.69
N LEU A 87 -8.48 -26.45 -3.96
CA LEU A 87 -7.23 -25.66 -3.91
C LEU A 87 -6.63 -25.43 -5.30
N PHE A 88 -6.53 -26.47 -6.14
CA PHE A 88 -5.98 -26.31 -7.49
C PHE A 88 -6.81 -25.37 -8.37
N VAL A 89 -8.14 -25.32 -8.22
CA VAL A 89 -9.03 -24.38 -8.94
C VAL A 89 -8.70 -22.95 -8.55
N ARG A 90 -8.55 -22.69 -7.24
CA ARG A 90 -8.13 -21.38 -6.72
C ARG A 90 -6.73 -20.99 -7.18
N ASN A 91 -5.81 -21.95 -7.23
CA ASN A 91 -4.46 -21.72 -7.72
C ASN A 91 -4.50 -21.27 -9.18
N LEU A 92 -5.20 -22.00 -10.06
CA LEU A 92 -5.35 -21.65 -11.47
C LEU A 92 -5.96 -20.26 -11.68
N ASP A 93 -7.02 -19.92 -10.93
CA ASP A 93 -7.69 -18.61 -10.96
C ASP A 93 -6.72 -17.46 -10.61
N ASN A 94 -5.81 -17.70 -9.66
CA ASN A 94 -4.82 -16.72 -9.23
C ASN A 94 -3.63 -16.57 -10.20
N LEU A 95 -3.41 -17.49 -11.14
CA LEU A 95 -2.22 -17.43 -12.01
C LEU A 95 -2.23 -16.19 -12.91
N ARG A 96 -3.40 -15.77 -13.37
CA ARG A 96 -3.53 -14.58 -14.24
C ARG A 96 -3.07 -13.32 -13.51
N SER A 97 -3.55 -13.10 -12.29
CA SER A 97 -3.20 -11.93 -11.49
C SER A 97 -1.72 -11.92 -11.10
N LEU A 98 -1.14 -13.08 -10.78
CA LEU A 98 0.29 -13.21 -10.51
C LEU A 98 1.15 -12.89 -11.73
N LYS A 99 0.84 -13.46 -12.90
CA LYS A 99 1.54 -13.14 -14.16
C LYS A 99 1.45 -11.64 -14.50
N GLN A 100 0.29 -11.04 -14.31
CA GLN A 100 0.11 -9.60 -14.54
C GLN A 100 0.89 -8.75 -13.53
N SER A 101 0.91 -9.14 -12.25
CA SER A 101 1.69 -8.48 -11.21
C SER A 101 3.19 -8.50 -11.54
N ILE A 102 3.73 -9.64 -11.97
CA ILE A 102 5.13 -9.75 -12.41
C ILE A 102 5.40 -8.79 -13.58
N ARG A 103 4.58 -8.82 -14.64
CA ARG A 103 4.75 -7.94 -15.81
C ARG A 103 4.71 -6.46 -15.43
N SER A 104 3.77 -6.08 -14.58
CA SER A 104 3.65 -4.71 -14.07
C SER A 104 4.89 -4.29 -13.28
N LYS A 105 5.37 -5.15 -12.37
CA LYS A 105 6.56 -4.88 -11.55
C LYS A 105 7.84 -4.86 -12.35
N ILE A 106 7.97 -5.64 -13.42
CA ILE A 106 9.09 -5.52 -14.36
C ILE A 106 9.12 -4.12 -14.98
N ILE A 107 7.97 -3.59 -15.41
CA ILE A 107 7.86 -2.23 -15.95
C ILE A 107 8.23 -1.21 -14.87
N GLU A 108 7.72 -1.39 -13.65
CA GLU A 108 8.04 -0.53 -12.50
C GLU A 108 9.55 -0.50 -12.24
N VAL A 109 10.21 -1.66 -12.11
CA VAL A 109 11.66 -1.78 -11.90
C VAL A 109 12.45 -1.09 -13.02
N ARG A 110 12.06 -1.31 -14.29
CA ARG A 110 12.70 -0.65 -15.44
C ARG A 110 12.54 0.87 -15.44
N GLY A 111 11.48 1.39 -14.81
CA GLY A 111 11.23 2.82 -14.65
C GLY A 111 11.94 3.46 -13.46
N LEU A 112 12.59 2.69 -12.59
CA LEU A 112 13.30 3.21 -11.42
C LEU A 112 14.65 3.84 -11.79
N ARG A 113 15.07 4.84 -11.01
CA ARG A 113 16.39 5.44 -11.13
C ARG A 113 17.44 4.59 -10.40
N LEU A 114 17.93 3.55 -11.06
CA LEU A 114 18.88 2.60 -10.47
C LEU A 114 20.33 3.15 -10.43
N GLU A 115 20.98 2.94 -9.28
CA GLU A 115 22.44 3.09 -9.13
C GLU A 115 23.19 1.93 -9.79
N TYR A 116 24.48 2.13 -10.07
CA TYR A 116 25.30 1.10 -10.72
C TYR A 116 25.31 -0.23 -9.95
N SER A 117 25.39 -0.18 -8.62
CA SER A 117 25.36 -1.35 -7.72
C SER A 117 24.01 -2.09 -7.73
N GLU A 118 22.91 -1.40 -8.03
CA GLU A 118 21.55 -1.97 -7.98
C GLU A 118 21.16 -2.61 -9.31
N ARG A 119 21.69 -2.11 -10.42
CA ARG A 119 21.37 -2.57 -11.80
C ARG A 119 21.50 -4.07 -11.95
N TYR A 120 22.61 -4.64 -11.51
CA TYR A 120 22.83 -6.09 -11.62
C TYR A 120 21.73 -6.90 -10.91
N SER A 121 21.33 -6.48 -9.71
CA SER A 121 20.29 -7.16 -8.94
C SER A 121 18.89 -7.01 -9.58
N ALA A 122 18.61 -5.83 -10.16
CA ALA A 122 17.38 -5.54 -10.86
C ALA A 122 17.26 -6.36 -12.15
N ASP A 123 18.32 -6.36 -12.98
CA ASP A 123 18.35 -7.10 -14.24
C ASP A 123 18.20 -8.60 -14.01
N ARG A 124 18.87 -9.14 -12.97
CA ARG A 124 18.70 -10.53 -12.56
C ARG A 124 17.28 -10.84 -12.13
N ALA A 125 16.68 -10.02 -11.27
CA ALA A 125 15.31 -10.23 -10.81
C ALA A 125 14.30 -10.18 -11.98
N ILE A 126 14.50 -9.30 -12.95
CA ILE A 126 13.68 -9.22 -14.17
C ILE A 126 13.84 -10.50 -15.00
N ALA A 127 15.07 -10.92 -15.31
CA ALA A 127 15.33 -12.11 -16.11
C ALA A 127 14.80 -13.39 -15.46
N ASP A 128 14.98 -13.53 -14.15
CA ASP A 128 14.45 -14.65 -13.38
C ASP A 128 12.91 -14.66 -13.40
N ALA A 129 12.27 -13.49 -13.30
CA ALA A 129 10.81 -13.37 -13.33
C ALA A 129 10.22 -13.68 -14.72
N GLU A 130 10.84 -13.20 -15.81
CA GLU A 130 10.44 -13.52 -17.19
C GLU A 130 10.57 -15.03 -17.45
N THR A 131 11.69 -15.62 -17.04
CA THR A 131 11.93 -17.06 -17.13
C THR A 131 10.90 -17.86 -16.31
N THR A 132 10.52 -17.36 -15.13
CA THR A 132 9.52 -18.00 -14.28
C THR A 132 8.14 -18.03 -14.92
N ILE A 133 7.73 -16.95 -15.61
CA ILE A 133 6.47 -16.94 -16.38
C ILE A 133 6.52 -18.02 -17.48
N GLN A 134 7.61 -18.09 -18.25
CA GLN A 134 7.75 -19.08 -19.32
C GLN A 134 7.67 -20.51 -18.79
N LYS A 135 8.45 -20.83 -17.75
CA LYS A 135 8.42 -22.15 -17.10
C LYS A 135 7.05 -22.48 -16.52
N ALA A 136 6.34 -21.50 -15.97
CA ALA A 136 4.98 -21.68 -15.49
C ALA A 136 4.03 -22.07 -16.63
N GLU A 137 4.09 -21.37 -17.77
CA GLU A 137 3.26 -21.66 -18.95
C GLU A 137 3.57 -23.03 -19.56
N GLU A 138 4.85 -23.44 -19.60
CA GLU A 138 5.25 -24.78 -20.04
C GLU A 138 4.72 -25.87 -19.10
N ARG A 139 4.90 -25.68 -17.80
CA ARG A 139 4.43 -26.65 -16.79
C ARG A 139 2.94 -26.86 -16.86
N LEU A 140 2.15 -25.80 -17.00
CA LEU A 140 0.68 -25.88 -17.09
C LEU A 140 0.16 -26.60 -18.33
N LYS A 141 1.01 -26.81 -19.35
CA LYS A 141 0.69 -27.65 -20.52
C LYS A 141 0.88 -29.14 -20.24
N THR A 142 1.62 -29.51 -19.20
CA THR A 142 1.78 -30.91 -18.79
C THR A 142 0.42 -31.52 -18.46
N ALA A 143 0.16 -32.72 -18.98
CA ALA A 143 -1.07 -33.44 -18.69
C ALA A 143 -1.16 -33.78 -17.19
N VAL A 144 -2.33 -33.55 -16.59
CA VAL A 144 -2.63 -33.94 -15.21
C VAL A 144 -3.77 -34.95 -15.21
N ASN A 145 -3.55 -36.09 -14.58
CA ASN A 145 -4.48 -37.24 -14.69
C ASN A 145 -5.50 -37.27 -13.55
N ASN A 146 -5.19 -36.60 -12.44
CA ASN A 146 -6.04 -36.58 -11.26
C ASN A 146 -5.89 -35.26 -10.48
N ALA A 147 -6.78 -35.06 -9.51
CA ALA A 147 -6.82 -33.84 -8.72
C ALA A 147 -5.54 -33.60 -7.90
N ALA A 148 -4.89 -34.66 -7.41
CA ALA A 148 -3.67 -34.54 -6.62
C ALA A 148 -2.48 -34.05 -7.46
N GLU A 149 -2.32 -34.59 -8.68
CA GLU A 149 -1.33 -34.09 -9.65
C GLU A 149 -1.62 -32.64 -10.05
N GLY A 150 -2.88 -32.33 -10.35
CA GLY A 150 -3.31 -30.97 -10.68
C GLY A 150 -3.00 -29.98 -9.55
N GLU A 151 -3.26 -30.38 -8.31
CA GLU A 151 -2.95 -29.58 -7.12
C GLU A 151 -1.45 -29.37 -6.96
N ALA A 152 -0.65 -30.44 -6.94
CA ALA A 152 0.80 -30.33 -6.78
C ALA A 152 1.44 -29.41 -7.84
N LEU A 153 1.03 -29.56 -9.10
CA LEU A 153 1.56 -28.76 -10.20
C LEU A 153 1.10 -27.29 -10.12
N SER A 154 -0.19 -27.04 -9.87
CA SER A 154 -0.73 -25.67 -9.76
C SER A 154 -0.15 -24.92 -8.56
N ASP A 155 0.09 -25.62 -7.45
CA ASP A 155 0.69 -25.08 -6.23
C ASP A 155 2.17 -24.74 -6.44
N LEU A 156 2.94 -25.64 -7.09
CA LEU A 156 4.33 -25.36 -7.48
C LEU A 156 4.42 -24.10 -8.36
N VAL A 157 3.59 -24.02 -9.40
CA VAL A 157 3.56 -22.84 -10.29
C VAL A 157 3.19 -21.58 -9.52
N THR A 158 2.19 -21.66 -8.64
CA THR A 158 1.76 -20.53 -7.81
C THR A 158 2.88 -20.03 -6.90
N ARG A 159 3.62 -20.94 -6.26
CA ARG A 159 4.77 -20.58 -5.41
C ARG A 159 5.88 -19.91 -6.20
N ASP A 160 6.24 -20.45 -7.35
CA ASP A 160 7.31 -19.89 -8.19
C ASP A 160 6.96 -18.47 -8.64
N LEU A 161 5.71 -18.25 -9.10
CA LEU A 161 5.25 -16.91 -9.48
C LEU A 161 5.23 -15.94 -8.29
N LYS A 162 4.78 -16.38 -7.10
CA LYS A 162 4.82 -15.55 -5.88
C LYS A 162 6.25 -15.18 -5.50
N TYR A 163 7.19 -16.11 -5.63
CA TYR A 163 8.60 -15.85 -5.38
C TYR A 163 9.14 -14.77 -6.34
N ALA A 164 8.82 -14.86 -7.63
CA ALA A 164 9.19 -13.84 -8.62
C ALA A 164 8.59 -12.46 -8.29
N VAL A 165 7.31 -12.41 -7.89
CA VAL A 165 6.66 -11.17 -7.41
C VAL A 165 7.44 -10.56 -6.25
N ASN A 166 7.74 -11.36 -5.22
CA ASN A 166 8.43 -10.89 -4.02
C ASN A 166 9.87 -10.43 -4.32
N SER A 167 10.57 -11.10 -5.24
CA SER A 167 11.91 -10.71 -5.67
C SER A 167 11.91 -9.33 -6.33
N LEU A 168 10.96 -9.06 -7.23
CA LEU A 168 10.80 -7.75 -7.86
C LEU A 168 10.39 -6.68 -6.83
N GLU A 169 9.50 -7.01 -5.90
CA GLU A 169 9.12 -6.12 -4.80
C GLU A 169 10.30 -5.73 -3.91
N SER A 170 11.21 -6.67 -3.66
CA SER A 170 12.42 -6.40 -2.90
C SER A 170 13.30 -5.34 -3.58
N VAL A 171 13.50 -5.46 -4.89
CA VAL A 171 14.23 -4.46 -5.70
C VAL A 171 13.54 -3.10 -5.65
N ILE A 172 12.23 -3.07 -5.90
CA ILE A 172 11.43 -1.83 -5.85
C ILE A 172 11.55 -1.16 -4.47
N LYS A 173 11.41 -1.95 -3.39
CA LYS A 173 11.49 -1.46 -2.03
C LYS A 173 12.88 -0.90 -1.72
N MET A 174 13.95 -1.61 -2.09
CA MET A 174 15.33 -1.17 -1.89
C MET A 174 15.56 0.23 -2.50
N VAL A 175 15.20 0.42 -3.76
CA VAL A 175 15.42 1.68 -4.47
C VAL A 175 14.59 2.81 -3.87
N ARG A 176 13.31 2.54 -3.55
CA ARG A 176 12.43 3.52 -2.90
C ARG A 176 12.92 3.90 -1.50
N ASP A 177 13.42 2.95 -0.72
CA ASP A 177 13.97 3.20 0.61
C ASP A 177 15.18 4.13 0.52
N ARG A 178 16.08 3.87 -0.43
CA ARG A 178 17.24 4.74 -0.69
C ARG A 178 16.82 6.14 -1.14
N GLU A 179 15.87 6.27 -2.08
CA GLU A 179 15.39 7.58 -2.53
C GLU A 179 14.73 8.38 -1.41
N ARG A 180 13.93 7.71 -0.56
CA ARG A 180 13.35 8.34 0.64
C ARG A 180 14.41 8.81 1.61
N GLU A 181 15.45 8.02 1.83
CA GLU A 181 16.56 8.40 2.71
C GLU A 181 17.37 9.58 2.15
N ALA A 182 17.65 9.57 0.84
CA ALA A 182 18.30 10.70 0.17
C ALA A 182 17.45 11.99 0.30
N GLN A 183 16.14 11.89 0.11
CA GLN A 183 15.24 13.04 0.26
C GLN A 183 15.20 13.55 1.71
N ARG A 184 15.15 12.65 2.70
CA ARG A 184 15.21 13.04 4.12
C ARG A 184 16.47 13.83 4.45
N LYS A 185 17.63 13.44 3.93
CA LYS A 185 18.88 14.17 4.13
C LYS A 185 18.84 15.57 3.50
N ILE A 186 18.25 15.70 2.31
CA ILE A 186 18.05 17.01 1.66
C ILE A 186 17.11 17.89 2.49
N ASP A 187 16.00 17.32 2.97
CA ASP A 187 15.02 18.07 3.77
C ASP A 187 15.60 18.51 5.11
N GLU A 188 16.41 17.67 5.75
CA GLU A 188 17.11 18.01 6.99
C GLU A 188 18.16 19.12 6.77
N GLN A 189 18.93 19.03 5.69
CA GLN A 189 19.88 20.07 5.33
C GLN A 189 19.19 21.42 5.05
N LYS A 190 18.05 21.43 4.35
CA LYS A 190 17.26 22.64 4.12
C LYS A 190 16.77 23.26 5.42
N LYS A 191 16.30 22.46 6.39
CA LYS A 191 15.90 22.96 7.71
C LYS A 191 17.06 23.63 8.45
N ILE A 192 18.25 23.04 8.39
CA ILE A 192 19.46 23.62 9.00
C ILE A 192 19.81 24.96 8.32
N GLU A 193 19.76 25.02 6.99
CA GLU A 193 20.00 26.25 6.23
C GLU A 193 18.96 27.35 6.52
N ASP A 194 17.69 26.98 6.64
CA ASP A 194 16.60 27.90 6.97
C ASP A 194 16.69 28.39 8.42
N GLN A 195 17.10 27.54 9.35
CA GLN A 195 17.41 27.94 10.74
C GLN A 195 18.62 28.89 10.77
N GLY A 196 19.67 28.63 9.99
CA GLY A 196 20.83 29.52 9.84
C GLY A 196 20.47 30.87 9.23
N LYS A 197 19.54 30.92 8.26
CA LYS A 197 19.01 32.17 7.68
C LYS A 197 18.10 32.93 8.65
N THR A 198 17.34 32.23 9.49
CA THR A 198 16.50 32.86 10.52
C THR A 198 17.35 33.44 11.66
N SER A 199 18.46 32.79 12.03
CA SER A 199 19.46 33.36 12.96
C SER A 199 20.25 34.54 12.35
N ASN A 200 20.48 34.55 11.04
CA ASN A 200 21.08 35.71 10.36
C ASN A 200 20.10 36.88 10.14
N ASN A 201 18.79 36.68 10.30
CA ASN A 201 17.80 37.75 10.24
C ASN A 201 17.39 38.30 11.63
N ILE A 202 18.12 37.92 12.69
CA ILE A 202 18.16 38.69 13.94
C ILE A 202 19.32 39.70 13.92
N ASN A 203 20.27 39.57 12.97
CA ASN A 203 21.40 40.49 12.81
C ASN A 203 21.41 41.20 11.43
N SER A 204 20.25 41.68 11.00
CA SER A 204 20.18 42.79 10.02
C SER A 204 19.21 43.87 10.50
N GLY A 205 19.41 44.23 11.78
CA GLY A 205 19.21 45.58 12.29
C GLY A 205 20.48 46.02 13.03
N GLY A 206 21.60 46.20 12.33
CA GLY A 206 22.79 46.80 12.94
C GLY A 206 24.12 46.56 12.22
N THR A 207 24.42 47.35 11.20
CA THR A 207 25.81 47.69 10.84
C THR A 207 25.76 49.18 10.53
N THR A 208 26.26 50.05 11.41
CA THR A 208 27.67 50.41 11.44
C THR A 208 28.15 50.84 12.83
N GLY A 209 29.37 50.40 13.18
CA GLY A 209 30.31 51.23 13.92
C GLY A 209 30.74 50.66 15.26
N ASN A 210 32.06 50.48 15.41
CA ASN A 210 32.74 50.46 16.70
C ASN A 210 32.10 51.47 17.67
N THR A 211 31.40 50.98 18.69
CA THR A 211 31.03 51.78 19.85
C THR A 211 32.27 51.94 20.72
N ILE A 212 33.06 52.96 20.39
CA ILE A 212 33.79 53.72 21.40
C ILE A 212 32.74 54.09 22.46
N PRO A 213 32.99 53.89 23.77
CA PRO A 213 32.03 54.26 24.81
C PRO A 213 31.62 55.72 24.58
N GLN A 214 30.34 55.94 24.29
CA GLN A 214 29.78 57.28 24.13
C GLN A 214 30.04 58.02 25.45
N PRO A 215 30.70 59.19 25.44
CA PRO A 215 31.00 59.91 26.65
C PRO A 215 29.68 60.26 27.34
N ALA A 216 29.62 60.11 28.67
CA ALA A 216 28.40 60.33 29.43
C ALA A 216 28.03 61.82 29.44
N ASP A 217 26.73 62.11 29.42
CA ASP A 217 26.22 63.47 29.53
C ASP A 217 26.77 64.19 30.77
N ILE A 218 27.11 65.47 30.61
CA ILE A 218 27.81 66.26 31.61
C ILE A 218 26.82 67.17 32.33
N LYS A 219 26.81 67.11 33.66
CA LYS A 219 25.98 67.99 34.50
C LYS A 219 26.71 69.31 34.73
N CYS A 220 26.05 70.44 34.46
CA CYS A 220 26.62 71.77 34.69
C CYS A 220 26.82 72.03 36.18
N SER A 221 28.05 72.38 36.58
CA SER A 221 28.41 72.65 37.97
C SER A 221 27.76 73.92 38.51
N TYR A 222 27.40 74.87 37.63
CA TYR A 222 26.80 76.15 38.02
C TYR A 222 25.28 76.07 38.24
N CYS A 223 24.54 75.44 37.33
CA CYS A 223 23.07 75.41 37.39
C CYS A 223 22.46 74.00 37.48
N GLY A 224 23.28 72.95 37.39
CA GLY A 224 22.84 71.57 37.53
C GLY A 224 22.18 70.95 36.30
N THR A 225 22.02 71.69 35.19
CA THR A 225 21.40 71.15 33.96
C THR A 225 22.29 70.08 33.31
N ILE A 226 21.71 68.95 32.92
CA ILE A 226 22.41 67.87 32.20
C ILE A 226 22.47 68.21 30.70
N ASN A 227 23.68 68.15 30.15
CA ASN A 227 24.00 68.53 28.78
C ASN A 227 24.69 67.39 28.04
N PRO A 228 24.50 67.27 26.71
CA PRO A 228 25.15 66.24 25.92
C PRO A 228 26.66 66.27 26.09
N ALA A 229 27.28 65.09 26.13
CA ALA A 229 28.73 64.99 26.24
C ALA A 229 29.46 65.75 25.12
N GLY A 230 30.52 66.48 25.49
CA GLY A 230 31.29 67.33 24.58
C GLY A 230 30.69 68.73 24.32
N SER A 231 29.59 69.09 24.98
CA SER A 231 29.09 70.47 24.98
C SER A 231 30.14 71.43 25.52
N LYS A 232 30.41 72.54 24.83
CA LYS A 232 31.34 73.58 25.31
C LYS A 232 30.69 74.57 26.27
N ASN A 233 29.39 74.77 26.14
CA ASN A 233 28.60 75.67 26.97
C ASN A 233 27.27 75.03 27.38
N CYS A 234 26.80 75.33 28.58
CA CYS A 234 25.57 74.85 29.16
C CYS A 234 24.36 75.45 28.44
N LYS A 235 23.48 74.59 27.92
CA LYS A 235 22.23 75.02 27.27
C LYS A 235 21.25 75.74 28.20
N GLY A 236 21.40 75.54 29.52
CA GLY A 236 20.51 76.12 30.52
C GLY A 236 20.88 77.53 30.95
N CYS A 237 22.17 77.85 31.07
CA CYS A 237 22.63 79.15 31.58
C CYS A 237 23.76 79.80 30.75
N GLY A 238 24.21 79.16 29.68
CA GLY A 238 25.28 79.65 28.80
C GLY A 238 26.71 79.48 29.35
N ALA A 239 26.88 79.08 30.60
CA ALA A 239 28.19 78.89 31.23
C ALA A 239 29.04 77.83 30.51
N ALA A 240 30.34 78.05 30.38
CA ALA A 240 31.24 77.06 29.77
C ALA A 240 31.38 75.79 30.63
N PHE A 241 31.57 74.65 29.99
CA PHE A 241 31.86 73.35 30.63
C PHE A 241 33.35 73.11 30.82
#